data_AF-A0A4U2YKG1-F1
#
_entry.id   AF-A0A4U2YKG1-F1
#
_cell.length_a   1.000
_cell.length_b   1.000
_cell.length_c   1.000
_cell.angle_alpha   90.00
_cell.angle_beta   90.00
_cell.angle_gamma   90.00
#
_symmetry.space_group_name_H-M   'P 1'
#
loop_
_entity.id
_entity.type
_entity.pdbx_description
1 polymer ?
#
loop_
_entity_poly.entity_id
_entity_poly.type
_entity_poly.pdbx_seq_one_letter_code
_entity_poly.pdbx_strand_id
1 'polypeptide(L)'
;MPDRRPSRDELAESILGGHQDLSALEVASEAGVTVAQVRRLWRALGFPEVGSENAFTRGDIDAVLKIFSTVDSGTLDFDMAVAVTRALGQTMSKLADWEVAILVNRVEQLAAEEDGGSRMTTAHRMVEEVNPAFEELLIYAWRRHLSAAVSRMEALGANEEDLHTTHVSVGFADIVSFTALSNTLDDEGIGDLVEVFEARCHDVVSTAGGRVIKSIGDAVLFVVPTAAAAIEIGEGIIRVIGRDPRMPDVRVGISSGSVVTRMGDVFGPPVNMAARLTSVARRNRIIVDAPTAELLPDNFITRRLPARPVRGFGVIEPLAVSRR
;
A
#
# COMPACT_ATOMS: atom_id res chain seq x y z
N MET A 1 44.29 7.49 -13.75
CA MET A 1 43.29 6.72 -14.54
C MET A 1 42.11 7.65 -14.73
N PRO A 2 41.63 7.94 -15.95
CA PRO A 2 40.40 8.71 -16.10
C PRO A 2 39.27 7.91 -15.47
N ASP A 3 38.44 8.57 -14.68
CA ASP A 3 37.37 7.97 -13.91
C ASP A 3 36.40 7.24 -14.84
N ARG A 4 36.38 5.90 -14.78
CA ARG A 4 35.58 5.08 -15.69
C ARG A 4 34.13 5.19 -15.23
N ARG A 5 33.24 5.64 -16.12
CA ARG A 5 31.81 5.66 -15.84
C ARG A 5 31.32 4.23 -15.58
N PRO A 6 30.61 3.98 -14.46
CA PRO A 6 30.09 2.66 -14.18
C PRO A 6 29.09 2.23 -15.25
N SER A 7 29.09 0.94 -15.57
CA SER A 7 28.14 0.33 -16.50
C SER A 7 26.78 0.10 -15.82
N ARG A 8 25.76 -0.21 -16.63
CA ARG A 8 24.45 -0.65 -16.12
C ARG A 8 24.56 -1.94 -15.29
N ASP A 9 25.49 -2.81 -15.67
CA ASP A 9 25.72 -4.10 -14.98
C ASP A 9 26.36 -3.86 -13.61
N GLU A 10 27.30 -2.91 -13.48
CA GLU A 10 27.89 -2.54 -12.18
C GLU A 10 26.85 -1.94 -11.22
N LEU A 11 25.91 -1.13 -11.74
CA LEU A 11 24.79 -0.63 -10.93
C LEU A 11 23.88 -1.78 -10.46
N ALA A 12 23.56 -2.73 -11.34
CA ALA A 12 22.76 -3.89 -10.98
C ALA A 12 23.47 -4.77 -9.94
N GLU A 13 24.78 -4.98 -10.09
CA GLU A 13 25.60 -5.74 -9.14
C GLU A 13 25.64 -5.07 -7.76
N SER A 14 25.74 -3.74 -7.70
CA SER A 14 25.71 -2.97 -6.45
C SER A 14 24.37 -3.13 -5.73
N ILE A 15 23.25 -3.08 -6.47
CA ILE A 15 21.89 -3.26 -5.91
C ILE A 15 21.66 -4.71 -5.46
N LEU A 16 22.09 -5.69 -6.24
CA LEU A 16 21.87 -7.11 -5.96
C LEU A 16 22.89 -7.69 -4.97
N GLY A 17 23.98 -6.98 -4.68
CA GLY A 17 25.07 -7.44 -3.83
C GLY A 17 25.90 -8.57 -4.45
N GLY A 18 25.84 -8.77 -5.77
CA GLY A 18 26.57 -9.83 -6.46
C GLY A 18 26.29 -9.94 -7.97
N HIS A 19 27.10 -10.73 -8.66
CA HIS A 19 26.96 -11.01 -10.09
C HIS A 19 25.79 -11.97 -10.37
N GLN A 20 25.09 -11.73 -11.48
CA GLN A 20 24.02 -12.61 -11.98
C GLN A 20 24.62 -13.69 -12.90
N ASP A 21 25.46 -14.57 -12.36
CA ASP A 21 26.21 -15.59 -13.10
C ASP A 21 25.61 -17.00 -13.00
N LEU A 22 24.50 -17.17 -12.28
CA LEU A 22 23.88 -18.47 -12.05
C LEU A 22 22.56 -18.64 -12.81
N SER A 23 22.32 -19.88 -13.24
CA SER A 23 21.05 -20.36 -13.76
C SER A 23 20.15 -20.94 -12.66
N ALA A 24 18.84 -21.07 -12.94
CA ALA A 24 17.91 -21.71 -12.01
C ALA A 24 18.27 -23.17 -11.69
N LEU A 25 19.00 -23.85 -12.59
CA LEU A 25 19.47 -25.22 -12.39
C LEU A 25 20.59 -25.28 -11.35
N GLU A 26 21.55 -24.36 -11.44
CA GLU A 26 22.66 -24.27 -10.49
C GLU A 26 22.16 -23.91 -9.10
N VAL A 27 21.26 -22.90 -9.00
CA VAL A 27 20.61 -22.55 -7.73
C VAL A 27 19.89 -23.74 -7.11
N ALA A 28 19.12 -24.49 -7.91
CA ALA A 28 18.41 -25.67 -7.42
C ALA A 28 19.37 -26.78 -6.95
N SER A 29 20.43 -27.04 -7.71
CA SER A 29 21.44 -28.03 -7.38
C SER A 29 22.18 -27.69 -6.09
N GLU A 30 22.61 -26.45 -5.92
CA GLU A 30 23.34 -25.99 -4.74
C GLU A 30 22.46 -25.90 -3.50
N ALA A 31 21.21 -25.47 -3.65
CA ALA A 31 20.25 -25.42 -2.55
C ALA A 31 19.62 -26.78 -2.19
N GLY A 32 19.87 -27.83 -2.98
CA GLY A 32 19.31 -29.17 -2.75
C GLY A 32 17.81 -29.29 -3.02
N VAL A 33 17.28 -28.47 -3.94
CA VAL A 33 15.85 -28.41 -4.28
C VAL A 33 15.61 -28.67 -5.77
N THR A 34 14.36 -28.75 -6.18
CA THR A 34 14.03 -28.90 -7.61
C THR A 34 14.01 -27.55 -8.33
N VAL A 35 14.38 -27.54 -9.60
CA VAL A 35 14.26 -26.34 -10.48
C VAL A 35 12.83 -25.81 -10.52
N ALA A 36 11.83 -26.70 -10.45
CA ALA A 36 10.43 -26.33 -10.41
C ALA A 36 10.09 -25.52 -9.16
N GLN A 37 10.69 -25.83 -8.00
CA GLN A 37 10.51 -25.07 -6.76
C GLN A 37 11.15 -23.68 -6.86
N VAL A 38 12.39 -23.58 -7.37
CA VAL A 38 13.07 -22.29 -7.58
C VAL A 38 12.25 -21.41 -8.53
N ARG A 39 11.82 -21.93 -9.69
CA ARG A 39 10.98 -21.19 -10.65
C ARG A 39 9.61 -20.81 -10.07
N ARG A 40 9.05 -21.60 -9.14
CA ARG A 40 7.79 -21.26 -8.47
C ARG A 40 7.97 -20.09 -7.50
N LEU A 41 9.07 -20.06 -6.74
CA LEU A 41 9.41 -18.93 -5.87
C LEU A 41 9.72 -17.67 -6.68
N TRP A 42 10.49 -17.80 -7.77
CA TRP A 42 10.79 -16.70 -8.69
C TRP A 42 9.54 -16.05 -9.29
N ARG A 43 8.60 -16.86 -9.79
CA ARG A 43 7.30 -16.37 -10.26
C ARG A 43 6.45 -15.80 -9.14
N ALA A 44 6.57 -16.32 -7.91
CA ALA A 44 5.86 -15.77 -6.77
C ALA A 44 6.37 -14.36 -6.45
N LEU A 45 7.68 -14.10 -6.55
CA LEU A 45 8.25 -12.75 -6.43
C LEU A 45 7.75 -11.79 -7.51
N GLY A 46 7.18 -12.29 -8.62
CA GLY A 46 6.61 -11.49 -9.69
C GLY A 46 7.53 -11.30 -10.90
N PHE A 47 8.71 -11.94 -10.88
CA PHE A 47 9.66 -11.84 -11.97
C PHE A 47 9.26 -12.70 -13.19
N PRO A 48 9.60 -12.27 -14.41
CA PRO A 48 9.38 -13.06 -15.62
C PRO A 48 10.19 -14.36 -15.55
N GLU A 49 9.66 -15.43 -16.15
CA GLU A 49 10.34 -16.72 -16.16
C GLU A 49 11.60 -16.64 -17.01
N VAL A 50 12.76 -16.84 -16.38
CA VAL A 50 14.05 -16.91 -17.05
C VAL A 50 14.28 -18.35 -17.50
N GLY A 51 14.59 -18.55 -18.77
CA GLY A 51 14.75 -19.87 -19.39
C GLY A 51 15.95 -20.64 -18.84
N SER A 52 17.06 -20.62 -19.60
CA SER A 52 18.36 -21.18 -19.20
C SER A 52 19.42 -20.09 -19.06
N GLU A 53 19.00 -18.83 -19.03
CA GLU A 53 19.90 -17.68 -18.92
C GLU A 53 20.36 -17.49 -17.47
N ASN A 54 21.52 -16.88 -17.32
CA ASN A 54 22.05 -16.50 -16.02
C ASN A 54 21.31 -15.25 -15.55
N ALA A 55 20.65 -15.36 -14.40
CA ALA A 55 19.84 -14.29 -13.81
C ALA A 55 19.87 -14.29 -12.28
N PHE A 56 20.47 -15.32 -11.68
CA PHE A 56 20.53 -15.50 -10.24
C PHE A 56 21.93 -15.17 -9.73
N THR A 57 21.97 -14.74 -8.48
CA THR A 57 23.16 -14.45 -7.68
C THR A 57 23.35 -15.53 -6.62
N ARG A 58 24.50 -15.52 -5.93
CA ARG A 58 24.69 -16.35 -4.74
C ARG A 58 23.70 -16.02 -3.61
N GLY A 59 23.25 -14.77 -3.52
CA GLY A 59 22.23 -14.36 -2.57
C GLY A 59 20.90 -15.08 -2.77
N ASP A 60 20.57 -15.47 -4.01
CA ASP A 60 19.38 -16.25 -4.32
C ASP A 60 19.46 -17.68 -3.77
N ILE A 61 20.65 -18.30 -3.77
CA ILE A 61 20.88 -19.61 -3.14
C ILE A 61 20.60 -19.50 -1.63
N ASP A 62 21.17 -18.48 -0.98
CA ASP A 62 20.97 -18.25 0.46
C ASP A 62 19.50 -18.00 0.80
N ALA A 63 18.78 -17.27 -0.05
CA ALA A 63 17.36 -17.02 0.12
C ALA A 63 16.53 -18.31 0.01
N VAL A 64 16.82 -19.15 -1.00
CA VAL A 64 16.16 -20.46 -1.16
C VAL A 64 16.45 -21.37 0.04
N LEU A 65 17.70 -21.46 0.49
CA LEU A 65 18.09 -22.26 1.66
C LEU A 65 17.37 -21.81 2.94
N LYS A 66 17.22 -20.50 3.17
CA LYS A 66 16.48 -19.96 4.32
C LYS A 66 15.00 -20.31 4.27
N ILE A 67 14.38 -20.25 3.09
CA ILE A 67 12.97 -20.65 2.91
C ILE A 67 12.81 -22.16 3.20
N PHE A 68 13.65 -23.00 2.60
CA PHE A 68 13.53 -24.45 2.75
C PHE A 68 13.90 -24.95 4.15
N SER A 69 14.86 -24.33 4.85
CA SER A 69 15.10 -24.67 6.26
C SER A 69 13.88 -24.41 7.15
N THR A 70 13.09 -23.39 6.85
CA THR A 70 11.83 -23.11 7.54
C THR A 70 10.75 -24.14 7.19
N VAL A 71 10.67 -24.55 5.91
CA VAL A 71 9.71 -25.57 5.45
C VAL A 71 10.03 -26.95 6.04
N ASP A 72 11.29 -27.35 6.00
CA ASP A 72 11.75 -28.65 6.51
C ASP A 72 11.63 -28.77 8.03
N SER A 73 11.66 -27.64 8.75
CA SER A 73 11.37 -27.60 10.19
C SER A 73 9.90 -27.91 10.54
N GLY A 74 9.00 -27.92 9.55
CA GLY A 74 7.56 -28.09 9.73
C GLY A 74 6.83 -26.84 10.23
N THR A 75 7.53 -25.72 10.40
CA THR A 75 6.92 -24.44 10.83
C THR A 75 5.96 -23.87 9.78
N LEU A 76 6.29 -24.05 8.49
CA LEU A 76 5.48 -23.63 7.35
C LEU A 76 5.48 -24.76 6.32
N ASP A 77 4.38 -24.95 5.59
CA ASP A 77 4.42 -25.77 4.38
C ASP A 77 4.94 -24.95 3.17
N PHE A 78 5.28 -25.63 2.09
CA PHE A 78 5.82 -24.98 0.90
C PHE A 78 4.79 -24.06 0.20
N ASP A 79 3.49 -24.36 0.28
CA ASP A 79 2.45 -23.53 -0.32
C ASP A 79 2.26 -22.21 0.45
N MET A 80 2.36 -22.25 1.78
CA MET A 80 2.44 -21.09 2.65
C MET A 80 3.68 -20.26 2.37
N ALA A 81 4.85 -20.89 2.23
CA ALA A 81 6.08 -20.20 1.85
C ALA A 81 5.90 -19.45 0.52
N VAL A 82 5.35 -20.11 -0.51
CA VAL A 82 5.04 -19.49 -1.81
C VAL A 82 4.05 -18.32 -1.67
N ALA A 83 3.04 -18.44 -0.80
CA ALA A 83 2.08 -17.36 -0.56
C ALA A 83 2.73 -16.14 0.10
N VAL A 84 3.64 -16.36 1.08
CA VAL A 84 4.42 -15.29 1.73
C VAL A 84 5.38 -14.65 0.73
N THR A 85 6.11 -15.44 -0.05
CA THR A 85 6.99 -14.94 -1.13
C THR A 85 6.21 -14.06 -2.11
N ARG A 86 4.97 -14.43 -2.43
CA ARG A 86 4.11 -13.60 -3.31
C ARG A 86 3.72 -12.27 -2.69
N ALA A 87 3.34 -12.27 -1.42
CA ALA A 87 3.03 -11.02 -0.72
C ALA A 87 4.27 -10.10 -0.61
N LEU A 88 5.45 -10.68 -0.38
CA LEU A 88 6.72 -9.95 -0.38
C LEU A 88 7.02 -9.35 -1.75
N GLY A 89 6.96 -10.15 -2.83
CA GLY A 89 7.22 -9.68 -4.19
C GLY A 89 6.34 -8.51 -4.61
N GLN A 90 5.03 -8.59 -4.33
CA GLN A 90 4.09 -7.51 -4.62
C GLN A 90 4.38 -6.22 -3.84
N THR A 91 4.87 -6.35 -2.61
CA THR A 91 5.20 -5.19 -1.76
C THR A 91 6.52 -4.57 -2.19
N MET A 92 7.55 -5.39 -2.44
CA MET A 92 8.88 -4.94 -2.84
C MET A 92 8.88 -4.32 -4.24
N SER A 93 8.09 -4.85 -5.19
CA SER A 93 7.94 -4.24 -6.51
C SER A 93 7.43 -2.80 -6.40
N LYS A 94 6.40 -2.57 -5.59
CA LYS A 94 5.87 -1.21 -5.38
C LYS A 94 6.84 -0.30 -4.66
N LEU A 95 7.56 -0.83 -3.67
CA LEU A 95 8.57 -0.07 -2.93
C LEU A 95 9.72 0.37 -3.84
N ALA A 96 10.21 -0.54 -4.69
CA ALA A 96 11.27 -0.25 -5.65
C ALA A 96 10.81 0.80 -6.68
N ASP A 97 9.60 0.69 -7.22
CA ASP A 97 9.05 1.69 -8.15
C ASP A 97 8.98 3.08 -7.49
N TRP A 98 8.54 3.14 -6.24
CA TRP A 98 8.45 4.38 -5.46
C TRP A 98 9.83 4.98 -5.15
N GLU A 99 10.78 4.15 -4.72
CA GLU A 99 12.15 4.57 -4.42
C GLU A 99 12.84 5.14 -5.67
N VAL A 100 12.71 4.44 -6.81
CA VAL A 100 13.23 4.93 -8.10
C VAL A 100 12.57 6.25 -8.48
N ALA A 101 11.24 6.36 -8.36
CA ALA A 101 10.52 7.60 -8.71
C ALA A 101 11.01 8.81 -7.90
N ILE A 102 11.25 8.66 -6.59
CA ILE A 102 11.75 9.73 -5.73
C ILE A 102 13.19 10.10 -6.07
N LEU A 103 14.04 9.10 -6.27
CA LEU A 103 15.48 9.32 -6.43
C LEU A 103 15.85 9.80 -7.83
N VAL A 104 15.08 9.47 -8.88
CA VAL A 104 15.39 9.88 -10.26
C VAL A 104 15.58 11.38 -10.38
N ASN A 105 14.64 12.19 -9.90
CA ASN A 105 14.75 13.66 -9.95
C ASN A 105 15.99 14.18 -9.21
N ARG A 106 16.34 13.53 -8.09
CA ARG A 106 17.53 13.89 -7.31
C ARG A 106 18.83 13.52 -8.03
N VAL A 107 18.87 12.35 -8.67
CA VAL A 107 19.99 11.91 -9.52
C VAL A 107 20.18 12.88 -10.68
N GLU A 108 19.10 13.31 -11.33
CA GLU A 108 19.16 14.26 -12.44
C GLU A 108 19.71 15.62 -12.01
N GLN A 109 19.23 16.15 -10.89
CA GLN A 109 19.70 17.41 -10.34
C GLN A 109 21.20 17.37 -10.01
N LEU A 110 21.63 16.34 -9.26
CA LEU A 110 23.02 16.19 -8.87
C LEU A 110 23.96 15.99 -10.07
N ALA A 111 23.53 15.20 -11.06
CA ALA A 111 24.31 15.00 -12.28
C ALA A 111 24.46 16.28 -13.12
N ALA A 112 23.49 17.20 -13.05
CA ALA A 112 23.54 18.49 -13.74
C ALA A 112 24.40 19.55 -13.01
N GLU A 113 24.56 19.42 -11.69
CA GLU A 113 25.41 20.30 -10.87
C GLU A 113 26.92 19.97 -11.02
N GLU A 114 27.24 18.74 -11.46
CA GLU A 114 28.62 18.27 -11.69
C GLU A 114 29.08 18.49 -13.15
N ASP A 115 30.22 19.17 -13.36
CA ASP A 115 30.77 19.36 -14.71
C ASP A 115 31.22 18.01 -15.31
N GLY A 116 30.60 17.63 -16.43
CA GLY A 116 30.80 16.30 -17.05
C GLY A 116 30.08 15.13 -16.33
N GLY A 117 29.17 15.45 -15.41
CA GLY A 117 28.38 14.50 -14.62
C GLY A 117 27.62 13.47 -15.46
N SER A 118 27.49 12.27 -14.91
CA SER A 118 26.79 11.16 -15.55
C SER A 118 25.73 10.62 -14.61
N ARG A 119 24.46 10.62 -15.05
CA ARG A 119 23.33 10.07 -14.27
C ARG A 119 23.65 8.68 -13.71
N MET A 120 24.33 7.84 -14.49
CA MET A 120 24.70 6.48 -14.07
C MET A 120 25.72 6.49 -12.92
N THR A 121 26.73 7.37 -12.98
CA THR A 121 27.74 7.51 -11.92
C THR A 121 27.09 8.03 -10.63
N THR A 122 26.23 9.04 -10.76
CA THR A 122 25.48 9.60 -9.63
C THR A 122 24.54 8.58 -9.01
N ALA A 123 23.81 7.80 -9.83
CA ALA A 123 22.93 6.74 -9.35
C ALA A 123 23.70 5.64 -8.58
N HIS A 124 24.84 5.19 -9.13
CA HIS A 124 25.69 4.20 -8.45
C HIS A 124 26.17 4.69 -7.09
N ARG A 125 26.68 5.92 -7.01
CA ARG A 125 27.09 6.55 -5.76
C ARG A 125 25.94 6.64 -4.76
N MET A 126 24.75 7.03 -5.22
CA MET A 126 23.57 7.10 -4.36
C MET A 126 23.14 5.74 -3.83
N VAL A 127 23.18 4.68 -4.63
CA VAL A 127 22.90 3.31 -4.15
C VAL A 127 23.87 2.93 -3.03
N GLU A 128 25.18 3.14 -3.22
CA GLU A 128 26.18 2.80 -2.20
C GLU A 128 26.02 3.60 -0.91
N GLU A 129 25.62 4.88 -0.99
CA GLU A 129 25.44 5.76 0.17
C GLU A 129 24.10 5.54 0.89
N VAL A 130 23.02 5.31 0.16
CA VAL A 130 21.64 5.30 0.68
C VAL A 130 21.15 3.90 1.02
N ASN A 131 21.48 2.89 0.20
CA ASN A 131 20.90 1.55 0.33
C ASN A 131 21.14 0.90 1.71
N PRO A 132 22.36 0.96 2.31
CA PRO A 132 22.58 0.34 3.63
C PRO A 132 21.69 0.92 4.73
N ALA A 133 21.53 2.25 4.77
CA ALA A 133 20.67 2.91 5.74
C ALA A 133 19.18 2.60 5.48
N PHE A 134 18.80 2.48 4.22
CA PHE A 134 17.44 2.13 3.83
C PHE A 134 17.08 0.67 4.22
N GLU A 135 17.99 -0.29 4.03
CA GLU A 135 17.80 -1.68 4.45
C GLU A 135 17.57 -1.79 5.97
N GLU A 136 18.37 -1.07 6.78
CA GLU A 136 18.18 -1.02 8.24
C GLU A 136 16.82 -0.44 8.62
N LEU A 137 16.41 0.66 7.96
CA LEU A 137 15.11 1.30 8.18
C LEU A 137 13.96 0.37 7.78
N LEU A 138 14.09 -0.37 6.68
CA LEU A 138 13.09 -1.33 6.22
C LEU A 138 12.87 -2.43 7.26
N ILE A 139 13.94 -3.00 7.80
CA ILE A 139 13.87 -4.03 8.85
C ILE A 139 13.24 -3.45 10.13
N TYR A 140 13.63 -2.24 10.52
CA TYR A 140 13.04 -1.55 11.67
C TYR A 140 11.53 -1.33 11.50
N ALA A 141 11.11 -0.76 10.38
CA ALA A 141 9.71 -0.47 10.08
C ALA A 141 8.88 -1.75 10.02
N TRP A 142 9.39 -2.79 9.34
CA TRP A 142 8.75 -4.10 9.28
C TRP A 142 8.51 -4.69 10.68
N ARG A 143 9.51 -4.67 11.57
CA ARG A 143 9.37 -5.14 12.96
C ARG A 143 8.29 -4.37 13.72
N ARG A 144 8.21 -3.05 13.52
CA ARG A 144 7.19 -2.21 14.17
C ARG A 144 5.79 -2.54 13.67
N HIS A 145 5.62 -2.74 12.36
CA HIS A 145 4.36 -3.14 11.76
C HIS A 145 3.93 -4.55 12.20
N LEU A 146 4.88 -5.49 12.30
CA LEU A 146 4.61 -6.85 12.79
C LEU A 146 4.12 -6.82 14.25
N SER A 147 4.82 -6.09 15.12
CA SER A 147 4.40 -5.90 16.52
C SER A 147 2.99 -5.31 16.60
N ALA A 148 2.70 -4.26 15.81
CA ALA A 148 1.37 -3.66 15.80
C ALA A 148 0.29 -4.62 15.26
N ALA A 149 0.61 -5.47 14.29
CA ALA A 149 -0.31 -6.47 13.76
C ALA A 149 -0.65 -7.56 14.78
N VAL A 150 0.34 -8.06 15.51
CA VAL A 150 0.15 -9.03 16.60
C VAL A 150 -0.72 -8.44 17.71
N SER A 151 -0.43 -7.21 18.17
CA SER A 151 -1.25 -6.57 19.22
C SER A 151 -2.71 -6.38 18.80
N ARG A 152 -2.97 -6.13 17.51
CA ARG A 152 -4.35 -6.07 17.00
C ARG A 152 -5.01 -7.44 17.00
N MET A 153 -4.30 -8.48 16.55
CA MET A 153 -4.82 -9.85 16.57
C MET A 153 -5.18 -10.28 17.99
N GLU A 154 -4.36 -9.95 18.99
CA GLU A 154 -4.66 -10.23 20.41
C GLU A 154 -5.89 -9.48 20.91
N ALA A 155 -6.02 -8.19 20.57
CA ALA A 155 -7.18 -7.38 20.95
C ALA A 155 -8.49 -7.90 20.31
N LEU A 156 -8.41 -8.49 19.12
CA LEU A 156 -9.55 -9.06 18.38
C LEU A 156 -9.89 -10.47 18.84
N GLY A 157 -8.89 -11.32 19.06
CA GLY A 157 -9.07 -12.69 19.55
C GLY A 157 -9.67 -12.80 20.96
N ALA A 158 -9.70 -11.70 21.71
CA ALA A 158 -10.45 -11.61 22.96
C ALA A 158 -11.98 -11.52 22.76
N ASN A 159 -12.46 -11.19 21.55
CA ASN A 159 -13.85 -10.78 21.29
C ASN A 159 -14.59 -11.54 20.17
N GLU A 160 -13.96 -12.40 19.34
CA GLU A 160 -14.62 -13.09 18.21
C GLU A 160 -14.22 -14.58 18.07
N GLU A 161 -15.16 -15.44 17.63
CA GLU A 161 -14.95 -16.87 17.32
C GLU A 161 -14.16 -17.11 16.01
N ASP A 162 -13.97 -16.09 15.17
CA ASP A 162 -13.26 -16.16 13.88
C ASP A 162 -12.22 -15.02 13.78
N LEU A 163 -10.93 -15.38 13.82
CA LEU A 163 -9.78 -14.45 13.80
C LEU A 163 -9.67 -13.59 12.52
N HIS A 164 -10.42 -13.93 11.47
CA HIS A 164 -10.36 -13.20 10.19
C HIS A 164 -11.50 -12.22 9.98
N THR A 165 -12.55 -12.29 10.79
CA THR A 165 -13.72 -11.41 10.70
C THR A 165 -13.65 -10.40 11.83
N THR A 166 -13.88 -9.12 11.56
CA THR A 166 -13.87 -8.07 12.59
C THR A 166 -14.95 -7.02 12.31
N HIS A 167 -15.66 -6.60 13.35
CA HIS A 167 -16.56 -5.45 13.27
C HIS A 167 -15.80 -4.11 13.31
N VAL A 168 -15.82 -3.36 12.22
CA VAL A 168 -15.15 -2.05 12.09
C VAL A 168 -16.03 -1.05 11.35
N SER A 169 -15.62 0.22 11.34
CA SER A 169 -16.11 1.22 10.40
C SER A 169 -15.15 1.39 9.24
N VAL A 170 -15.66 1.26 8.03
CA VAL A 170 -14.93 1.41 6.77
C VAL A 170 -15.29 2.76 6.16
N GLY A 171 -14.29 3.51 5.71
CA GLY A 171 -14.48 4.77 5.02
C GLY A 171 -13.73 4.85 3.71
N PHE A 172 -14.32 5.56 2.74
CA PHE A 172 -13.67 5.99 1.51
C PHE A 172 -13.69 7.50 1.46
N ALA A 173 -12.51 8.12 1.35
CA ALA A 173 -12.34 9.52 1.00
C ALA A 173 -11.93 9.60 -0.48
N ASP A 174 -12.56 10.50 -1.23
CA ASP A 174 -12.38 10.58 -2.70
C ASP A 174 -12.34 12.03 -3.16
N ILE A 175 -11.53 12.33 -4.17
CA ILE A 175 -11.43 13.67 -4.77
C ILE A 175 -12.66 13.93 -5.65
N VAL A 176 -13.28 15.09 -5.49
CA VAL A 176 -14.43 15.48 -6.32
C VAL A 176 -13.97 15.86 -7.72
N SER A 177 -14.60 15.29 -8.73
CA SER A 177 -14.37 15.61 -10.15
C SER A 177 -12.93 15.38 -10.63
N PHE A 178 -12.21 14.42 -10.03
CA PHE A 178 -10.84 14.11 -10.41
C PHE A 178 -10.68 13.85 -11.91
N THR A 179 -11.58 13.09 -12.54
CA THR A 179 -11.54 12.83 -14.00
C THR A 179 -11.58 14.12 -14.84
N ALA A 180 -12.28 15.15 -14.38
CA ALA A 180 -12.31 16.43 -15.10
C ALA A 180 -11.02 17.21 -14.86
N LEU A 181 -10.49 17.17 -13.64
CA LEU A 181 -9.24 17.82 -13.24
C LEU A 181 -8.02 17.19 -13.93
N SER A 182 -7.98 15.86 -14.03
CA SER A 182 -6.92 15.11 -14.70
C SER A 182 -6.83 15.39 -16.20
N ASN A 183 -7.90 15.89 -16.83
CA ASN A 183 -7.86 16.32 -18.23
C ASN A 183 -7.26 17.73 -18.42
N THR A 184 -7.03 18.46 -17.33
CA THR A 184 -6.53 19.84 -17.35
C THR A 184 -5.12 19.99 -16.79
N LEU A 185 -4.68 19.04 -15.97
CA LEU A 185 -3.33 18.96 -15.43
C LEU A 185 -2.44 18.11 -16.34
N ASP A 186 -1.13 18.38 -16.29
CA ASP A 186 -0.13 17.47 -16.84
C ASP A 186 0.10 16.28 -15.90
N ASP A 187 0.79 15.25 -16.39
CA ASP A 187 0.99 14.00 -15.66
C ASP A 187 1.70 14.22 -14.31
N GLU A 188 2.64 15.16 -14.25
CA GLU A 188 3.37 15.54 -13.02
C GLU A 188 2.43 16.19 -12.01
N GLY A 189 1.61 17.18 -12.42
CA GLY A 189 0.64 17.83 -11.54
C GLY A 189 -0.45 16.89 -11.03
N ILE A 190 -0.80 15.83 -11.77
CA ILE A 190 -1.72 14.79 -11.30
C ILE A 190 -1.05 13.95 -10.20
N GLY A 191 0.21 13.53 -10.43
CA GLY A 191 0.99 12.76 -9.47
C GLY A 191 1.13 13.47 -8.12
N ASP A 192 1.58 14.72 -8.15
CA ASP A 192 1.76 15.57 -6.97
C ASP A 192 0.44 15.75 -6.19
N LEU A 193 -0.66 15.96 -6.90
CA LEU A 193 -1.97 16.13 -6.28
C LEU A 193 -2.39 14.87 -5.52
N VAL A 194 -2.23 13.70 -6.14
CA VAL A 194 -2.57 12.40 -5.54
C VAL A 194 -1.66 12.15 -4.34
N GLU A 195 -0.36 12.40 -4.45
CA GLU A 195 0.58 12.22 -3.34
C GLU A 195 0.23 13.10 -2.13
N VAL A 196 -0.04 14.40 -2.36
CA VAL A 196 -0.44 15.32 -1.29
C VAL A 196 -1.77 14.90 -0.66
N PHE A 197 -2.73 14.44 -1.46
CA PHE A 197 -4.01 13.93 -0.98
C PHE A 197 -3.82 12.68 -0.11
N GLU A 198 -3.07 11.70 -0.59
CA GLU A 198 -2.80 10.44 0.11
C GLU A 198 -2.05 10.68 1.42
N ALA A 199 -1.00 11.50 1.41
CA ALA A 199 -0.23 11.85 2.60
C ALA A 199 -1.10 12.51 3.69
N ARG A 200 -1.90 13.52 3.32
CA ARG A 200 -2.81 14.20 4.27
C ARG A 200 -3.88 13.25 4.81
N CYS A 201 -4.40 12.34 3.97
CA CYS A 201 -5.32 11.31 4.44
C CYS A 201 -4.64 10.37 5.43
N HIS A 202 -3.41 9.93 5.14
CA HIS A 202 -2.65 9.04 6.01
C HIS A 202 -2.41 9.65 7.40
N ASP A 203 -2.03 10.93 7.45
CA ASP A 203 -1.81 11.66 8.71
C ASP A 203 -3.08 11.75 9.55
N VAL A 204 -4.20 12.15 8.94
CA VAL A 204 -5.49 12.29 9.63
C VAL A 204 -5.99 10.93 10.14
N VAL A 205 -5.95 9.91 9.28
CA VAL A 205 -6.39 8.55 9.63
C VAL A 205 -5.55 7.99 10.77
N SER A 206 -4.23 8.10 10.69
CA SER A 206 -3.31 7.57 11.71
C SER A 206 -3.46 8.29 13.06
N THR A 207 -3.64 9.62 13.04
CA THR A 207 -3.84 10.42 14.25
C THR A 207 -5.12 10.02 14.99
N ALA A 208 -6.17 9.61 14.26
CA ALA A 208 -7.42 9.15 14.84
C ALA A 208 -7.43 7.65 15.22
N GLY A 209 -6.28 6.96 15.15
CA GLY A 209 -6.17 5.53 15.43
C GLY A 209 -6.79 4.64 14.35
N GLY A 210 -7.06 5.19 13.16
CA GLY A 210 -7.47 4.44 11.99
C GLY A 210 -6.26 3.87 11.23
N ARG A 211 -6.55 3.14 10.16
CA ARG A 211 -5.55 2.59 9.25
C ARG A 211 -5.98 2.81 7.81
N VAL A 212 -5.10 3.41 7.01
CA VAL A 212 -5.22 3.39 5.55
C VAL A 212 -4.94 1.96 5.08
N ILE A 213 -5.89 1.37 4.35
CA ILE A 213 -5.76 0.04 3.78
C ILE A 213 -5.00 0.12 2.46
N LYS A 214 -5.47 0.99 1.58
CA LYS A 214 -4.91 1.22 0.24
C LYS A 214 -5.50 2.49 -0.36
N SER A 215 -4.77 3.03 -1.31
CA SER A 215 -5.26 4.04 -2.25
C SER A 215 -5.71 3.36 -3.54
N ILE A 216 -6.77 3.88 -4.17
CA ILE A 216 -7.35 3.38 -5.42
C ILE A 216 -7.55 4.59 -6.34
N GLY A 217 -6.52 4.93 -7.10
CA GLY A 217 -6.51 6.18 -7.87
C GLY A 217 -6.60 7.38 -6.94
N ASP A 218 -7.67 8.14 -7.04
CA ASP A 218 -7.97 9.36 -6.29
C ASP A 218 -8.76 9.11 -4.98
N ALA A 219 -8.94 7.86 -4.59
CA ALA A 219 -9.66 7.47 -3.39
C ALA A 219 -8.76 6.76 -2.36
N VAL A 220 -8.94 7.09 -1.08
CA VAL A 220 -8.30 6.40 0.05
C VAL A 220 -9.33 5.55 0.79
N LEU A 221 -9.05 4.25 0.90
CA LEU A 221 -9.80 3.31 1.75
C LEU A 221 -9.14 3.26 3.13
N PHE A 222 -9.91 3.53 4.17
CA PHE A 222 -9.47 3.41 5.56
C PHE A 222 -10.44 2.61 6.41
N VAL A 223 -9.94 2.07 7.53
CA VAL A 223 -10.74 1.43 8.57
C VAL A 223 -10.41 2.00 9.93
N VAL A 224 -11.39 2.00 10.82
CA VAL A 224 -11.24 2.45 12.21
C VAL A 224 -12.25 1.71 13.10
N PRO A 225 -11.98 1.49 14.40
CA PRO A 225 -12.85 0.65 15.22
C PRO A 225 -14.30 1.14 15.36
N THR A 226 -14.54 2.46 15.40
CA THR A 226 -15.87 3.01 15.72
C THR A 226 -16.41 3.96 14.66
N ALA A 227 -17.74 4.04 14.56
CA ALA A 227 -18.41 4.95 13.63
C ALA A 227 -18.09 6.42 13.94
N ALA A 228 -18.05 6.79 15.23
CA ALA A 228 -17.69 8.15 15.65
C ALA A 228 -16.29 8.54 15.19
N ALA A 229 -15.29 7.67 15.39
CA ALA A 229 -13.93 7.93 14.92
C ALA A 229 -13.84 8.02 13.39
N ALA A 230 -14.66 7.25 12.66
CA ALA A 230 -14.74 7.35 11.21
C ALA A 230 -15.28 8.72 10.75
N ILE A 231 -16.30 9.26 11.44
CA ILE A 231 -16.80 10.62 11.17
C ILE A 231 -15.71 11.65 11.47
N GLU A 232 -14.98 11.51 12.58
CA GLU A 232 -13.89 12.42 12.95
C GLU A 232 -12.75 12.44 11.92
N ILE A 233 -12.38 11.27 11.39
CA ILE A 233 -11.46 11.15 10.26
C ILE A 233 -12.03 11.91 9.05
N GLY A 234 -13.29 11.67 8.69
CA GLY A 234 -13.94 12.36 7.58
C GLY A 234 -13.94 13.89 7.74
N GLU A 235 -14.23 14.39 8.94
CA GLU A 235 -14.18 15.82 9.28
C GLU A 235 -12.75 16.37 9.20
N GLY A 236 -11.76 15.58 9.63
CA GLY A 236 -10.35 15.90 9.52
C GLY A 236 -9.91 16.05 8.06
N ILE A 237 -10.22 15.07 7.21
CA ILE A 237 -9.89 15.07 5.77
C ILE A 237 -10.54 16.28 5.08
N ILE A 238 -11.84 16.54 5.32
CA ILE A 238 -12.53 17.72 4.77
C ILE A 238 -11.86 19.02 5.23
N ARG A 239 -11.36 19.07 6.46
CA ARG A 239 -10.71 20.26 7.01
C ARG A 239 -9.34 20.52 6.40
N VAL A 240 -8.51 19.48 6.22
CA VAL A 240 -7.13 19.64 5.74
C VAL A 240 -7.03 19.66 4.22
N ILE A 241 -7.98 19.05 3.50
CA ILE A 241 -8.01 19.03 2.03
C ILE A 241 -9.14 19.90 1.51
N GLY A 242 -10.40 19.57 1.85
CA GLY A 242 -11.58 20.25 1.30
C GLY A 242 -11.75 21.73 1.64
N ARG A 243 -10.89 22.29 2.51
CA ARG A 243 -10.84 23.74 2.81
C ARG A 243 -9.53 24.41 2.36
N ASP A 244 -8.61 23.66 1.76
CA ASP A 244 -7.41 24.22 1.14
C ASP A 244 -7.77 24.65 -0.29
N PRO A 245 -7.71 25.95 -0.64
CA PRO A 245 -8.07 26.43 -1.98
C PRO A 245 -7.19 25.87 -3.10
N ARG A 246 -6.03 25.30 -2.76
CA ARG A 246 -5.11 24.66 -3.71
C ARG A 246 -5.48 23.21 -3.99
N MET A 247 -6.36 22.62 -3.18
CA MET A 247 -6.79 21.24 -3.31
C MET A 247 -8.25 21.19 -3.81
N PRO A 248 -8.64 20.15 -4.54
CA PRO A 248 -10.04 19.93 -4.86
C PRO A 248 -10.82 19.54 -3.61
N ASP A 249 -12.13 19.79 -3.66
CA ASP A 249 -13.03 19.29 -2.62
C ASP A 249 -12.99 17.76 -2.54
N VAL A 250 -13.30 17.23 -1.36
CA VAL A 250 -13.35 15.79 -1.11
C VAL A 250 -14.77 15.36 -0.79
N ARG A 251 -15.03 14.06 -0.88
CA ARG A 251 -16.28 13.45 -0.43
C ARG A 251 -15.98 12.18 0.33
N VAL A 252 -16.78 11.92 1.38
CA VAL A 252 -16.52 10.80 2.29
C VAL A 252 -17.78 9.95 2.44
N GLY A 253 -17.64 8.64 2.28
CA GLY A 253 -18.68 7.65 2.51
C GLY A 253 -18.20 6.63 3.54
N ILE A 254 -19.03 6.34 4.54
CA ILE A 254 -18.68 5.45 5.66
C ILE A 254 -19.79 4.44 5.88
N SER A 255 -19.42 3.20 6.15
CA SER A 255 -20.33 2.12 6.55
C SER A 255 -19.64 1.21 7.57
N SER A 256 -20.41 0.69 8.51
CA SER A 256 -19.93 -0.09 9.67
C SER A 256 -20.49 -1.50 9.60
N GLY A 257 -19.67 -2.48 9.97
CA GLY A 257 -20.08 -3.88 9.97
C GLY A 257 -18.89 -4.82 10.03
N SER A 258 -19.19 -6.12 9.91
CA SER A 258 -18.18 -7.16 9.86
C SER A 258 -17.45 -7.17 8.52
N VAL A 259 -16.12 -7.16 8.57
CA VAL A 259 -15.23 -7.28 7.42
C VAL A 259 -14.27 -8.44 7.61
N VAL A 260 -13.87 -9.06 6.50
CA VAL A 260 -12.83 -10.08 6.47
C VAL A 260 -11.50 -9.42 6.09
N THR A 261 -10.47 -9.62 6.90
CA THR A 261 -9.12 -9.12 6.60
C THR A 261 -8.29 -10.21 5.92
N ARG A 262 -7.76 -9.93 4.73
CA ARG A 262 -6.92 -10.88 3.99
C ARG A 262 -5.81 -10.16 3.23
N MET A 263 -4.57 -10.61 3.41
CA MET A 263 -3.38 -10.06 2.73
C MET A 263 -3.26 -8.53 2.88
N GLY A 264 -3.56 -8.01 4.08
CA GLY A 264 -3.52 -6.58 4.38
C GLY A 264 -4.74 -5.77 3.92
N ASP A 265 -5.60 -6.36 3.09
CA ASP A 265 -6.81 -5.77 2.55
C ASP A 265 -8.07 -6.15 3.36
N VAL A 266 -9.19 -5.46 3.12
CA VAL A 266 -10.47 -5.68 3.80
C VAL A 266 -11.60 -5.93 2.80
N PHE A 267 -12.46 -6.90 3.11
CA PHE A 267 -13.56 -7.33 2.26
C PHE A 267 -14.86 -7.43 3.04
N GLY A 268 -15.99 -7.14 2.40
CA GLY A 268 -17.30 -7.37 2.99
C GLY A 268 -18.37 -6.37 2.51
N PRO A 269 -19.64 -6.58 2.90
CA PRO A 269 -20.72 -5.66 2.61
C PRO A 269 -20.43 -4.19 3.01
N PRO A 270 -19.82 -3.89 4.18
CA PRO A 270 -19.53 -2.51 4.57
C PRO A 270 -18.57 -1.79 3.62
N VAL A 271 -17.55 -2.49 3.10
CA VAL A 271 -16.60 -1.94 2.12
C VAL A 271 -17.33 -1.52 0.85
N ASN A 272 -18.19 -2.39 0.34
CA ASN A 272 -18.98 -2.11 -0.86
C ASN A 272 -19.97 -0.97 -0.64
N MET A 273 -20.63 -0.93 0.52
CA MET A 273 -21.57 0.13 0.86
C MET A 273 -20.86 1.48 0.99
N ALA A 274 -19.75 1.57 1.74
CA ALA A 274 -18.97 2.80 1.91
C ALA A 274 -18.54 3.38 0.55
N ALA A 275 -18.01 2.56 -0.35
CA ALA A 275 -17.63 2.99 -1.70
C ALA A 275 -18.83 3.56 -2.49
N ARG A 276 -20.03 2.97 -2.35
CA ARG A 276 -21.24 3.46 -3.01
C ARG A 276 -21.75 4.76 -2.37
N LEU A 277 -21.69 4.89 -1.05
CA LEU A 277 -22.06 6.11 -0.34
C LEU A 277 -21.15 7.29 -0.76
N THR A 278 -19.85 7.05 -0.92
CA THR A 278 -18.90 8.04 -1.44
C THR A 278 -19.29 8.51 -2.83
N SER A 279 -19.69 7.60 -3.73
CA SER A 279 -20.08 7.97 -5.10
C SER A 279 -21.30 8.90 -5.18
N VAL A 280 -22.20 8.85 -4.20
CA VAL A 280 -23.40 9.71 -4.14
C VAL A 280 -23.23 10.93 -3.24
N ALA A 281 -22.12 11.01 -2.50
CA ALA A 281 -21.77 12.12 -1.65
C ALA A 281 -21.48 13.38 -2.48
N ARG A 282 -21.92 14.53 -1.95
CA ARG A 282 -21.59 15.85 -2.51
C ARG A 282 -20.26 16.33 -1.92
N ARG A 283 -19.67 17.36 -2.55
CA ARG A 283 -18.46 18.04 -2.05
C ARG A 283 -18.54 18.34 -0.56
N ASN A 284 -17.44 18.05 0.13
CA ASN A 284 -17.20 18.25 1.55
C ASN A 284 -18.32 17.75 2.44
N ARG A 285 -18.84 16.55 2.13
CA ARG A 285 -19.85 15.87 2.94
C ARG A 285 -19.44 14.46 3.30
N ILE A 286 -19.88 14.07 4.48
CA ILE A 286 -19.79 12.72 5.02
C ILE A 286 -21.18 12.08 4.91
N ILE A 287 -21.24 10.94 4.24
CA ILE A 287 -22.47 10.16 4.03
C ILE A 287 -22.33 8.79 4.70
N VAL A 288 -23.37 8.37 5.40
CA VAL A 288 -23.49 7.05 6.04
C VAL A 288 -24.77 6.32 5.64
N ASP A 289 -24.81 5.01 5.88
CA ASP A 289 -26.06 4.24 5.86
C ASP A 289 -26.80 4.32 7.21
N ALA A 290 -28.03 3.80 7.26
CA ALA A 290 -28.84 3.82 8.48
C ALA A 290 -28.21 3.03 9.64
N PRO A 291 -27.70 1.80 9.44
CA PRO A 291 -27.03 1.05 10.52
C PRO A 291 -25.84 1.80 11.12
N THR A 292 -24.98 2.43 10.31
CA THR A 292 -23.87 3.24 10.83
C THR A 292 -24.36 4.46 11.59
N ALA A 293 -25.44 5.12 11.14
CA ALA A 293 -26.00 6.27 11.84
C ALA A 293 -26.52 5.91 13.25
N GLU A 294 -27.05 4.70 13.45
CA GLU A 294 -27.51 4.21 14.74
C GLU A 294 -26.37 4.02 15.75
N LEU A 295 -25.13 3.87 15.28
CA LEU A 295 -23.93 3.75 16.12
C LEU A 295 -23.35 5.12 16.54
N LEU A 296 -23.89 6.23 16.02
CA LEU A 296 -23.35 7.55 16.29
C LEU A 296 -23.87 8.12 17.62
N PRO A 297 -23.00 8.74 18.43
CA PRO A 297 -23.41 9.44 19.64
C PRO A 297 -24.20 10.74 19.35
N ASP A 298 -24.94 11.22 20.34
CA ASP A 298 -25.89 12.34 20.25
C ASP A 298 -25.29 13.71 19.86
N ASN A 299 -23.96 13.83 19.85
CA ASN A 299 -23.25 15.01 19.36
C ASN A 299 -23.20 15.08 17.82
N PHE A 300 -23.65 14.05 17.11
CA PHE A 300 -23.83 14.05 15.66
C PHE A 300 -25.31 14.18 15.29
N ILE A 301 -25.57 14.96 14.25
CA ILE A 301 -26.89 15.12 13.64
C ILE A 301 -26.84 14.44 12.28
N THR A 302 -27.86 13.63 12.00
CA THR A 302 -28.04 13.00 10.71
C THR A 302 -29.21 13.63 9.97
N ARG A 303 -29.04 13.80 8.65
CA ARG A 303 -30.09 14.28 7.76
C ARG A 303 -30.26 13.34 6.58
N ARG A 304 -31.46 12.80 6.44
CA ARG A 304 -31.83 11.93 5.34
C ARG A 304 -31.78 12.67 4.01
N LEU A 305 -31.14 12.06 3.02
CA LEU A 305 -31.09 12.52 1.65
C LEU A 305 -32.12 11.74 0.80
N PRO A 306 -32.51 12.27 -0.37
CA PRO A 306 -33.42 11.57 -1.26
C PRO A 306 -32.94 10.17 -1.58
N ALA A 307 -33.88 9.23 -1.62
CA ALA A 307 -33.62 7.84 -1.97
C ALA A 307 -32.96 7.74 -3.35
N ARG A 308 -31.96 6.85 -3.48
CA ARG A 308 -31.24 6.65 -4.74
C ARG A 308 -30.99 5.17 -5.00
N PRO A 309 -31.10 4.71 -6.25
CA PRO A 309 -30.70 3.35 -6.61
C PRO A 309 -29.18 3.24 -6.49
N VAL A 310 -28.74 2.22 -5.77
CA VAL A 310 -27.34 1.87 -5.60
C VAL A 310 -27.13 0.44 -6.09
N ARG A 311 -26.19 0.29 -7.02
CA ARG A 311 -25.88 -1.00 -7.63
C ARG A 311 -25.47 -2.02 -6.57
N GLY A 312 -26.23 -3.12 -6.50
CA GLY A 312 -26.00 -4.22 -5.54
C GLY A 312 -26.73 -4.08 -4.20
N PHE A 313 -27.34 -2.92 -3.91
CA PHE A 313 -28.00 -2.64 -2.63
C PHE A 313 -29.45 -2.15 -2.76
N GLY A 314 -29.97 -2.05 -4.00
CA GLY A 314 -31.32 -1.56 -4.24
C GLY A 314 -31.44 -0.06 -4.00
N VAL A 315 -32.61 0.39 -3.58
CA VAL A 315 -32.84 1.80 -3.26
C VAL A 315 -32.43 2.05 -1.80
N ILE A 316 -31.46 2.94 -1.60
CA ILE A 316 -31.02 3.33 -0.25
C ILE A 316 -31.37 4.80 0.01
N GLU A 317 -31.53 5.16 1.29
CA GLU A 317 -31.73 6.52 1.77
C GLU A 317 -30.48 6.97 2.54
N PRO A 318 -29.47 7.57 1.87
CA PRO A 318 -28.23 7.93 2.54
C PRO A 318 -28.45 9.05 3.57
N LEU A 319 -27.65 9.04 4.63
CA LEU A 319 -27.72 10.04 5.70
C LEU A 319 -26.48 10.93 5.62
N ALA A 320 -26.67 12.24 5.52
CA ALA A 320 -25.59 13.21 5.69
C ALA A 320 -25.36 13.44 7.18
N VAL A 321 -24.09 13.39 7.61
CA VAL A 321 -23.70 13.58 9.02
C VAL A 321 -23.03 14.94 9.20
N SER A 322 -23.35 15.62 10.29
CA SER A 322 -22.66 16.82 10.76
C SER A 322 -22.64 16.87 12.29
N ARG A 323 -21.61 17.45 12.88
CA ARG A 323 -21.59 17.73 14.31
C ARG A 323 -22.67 18.77 14.69
N ARG A 324 -23.30 18.58 15.86
CA ARG A 324 -24.28 19.51 16.45
C ARG A 324 -23.65 20.85 16.80
#